data_AF-A0A3Q3GPP8-F1
#
_entry.id   AF-A0A3Q3GPP8-F1
#
_cell.length_a   1.000
_cell.length_b   1.000
_cell.length_c   1.000
_cell.angle_alpha   90.00
_cell.angle_beta   90.00
_cell.angle_gamma   90.00
#
_symmetry.space_group_name_H-M   'P 1'
#
loop_
_entity.id
_entity.type
_entity.pdbx_description
1 polymer ?
#
loop_
_entity_poly.entity_id
_entity_poly.type
_entity_poly.pdbx_seq_one_letter_code
_entity_poly.pdbx_strand_id
1 'polypeptide(L)'
;MSRLSQAKLNTADHISVSVIQSQAHTSQVPQLIPANPSAGGGKALPPSKMKKPSADKDSDEYRQRRERNNLAVKKSRMRSKQKAMDTQQRVNELKEENERLEAKIKLLSKELSVLKDLFLEHAHNLADNVQPPTENVSESDNKLT
;
A
#
# COMPACT_ATOMS: atom_id res chain seq x y z
N MET A 1 13.66 53.09 -22.07
CA MET A 1 14.25 51.82 -21.60
C MET A 1 13.13 50.80 -21.46
N SER A 2 13.19 49.75 -22.29
CA SER A 2 12.08 48.83 -22.58
C SER A 2 11.81 47.87 -21.41
N ARG A 3 10.54 47.70 -21.03
CA ARG A 3 10.09 46.73 -20.03
C ARG A 3 10.02 45.35 -20.68
N LEU A 4 10.84 44.42 -20.20
CA LEU A 4 10.75 43.02 -20.60
C LEU A 4 9.69 42.32 -19.74
N SER A 5 8.52 42.08 -20.33
CA SER A 5 7.45 41.28 -19.74
C SER A 5 7.91 39.82 -19.61
N GLN A 6 8.20 39.38 -18.38
CA GLN A 6 8.45 37.96 -18.14
C GLN A 6 7.12 37.21 -18.14
N ALA A 7 6.98 36.31 -19.12
CA ALA A 7 5.87 35.38 -19.22
C ALA A 7 5.85 34.45 -17.99
N LYS A 8 4.69 34.39 -17.33
CA LYS A 8 4.35 33.41 -16.31
C LYS A 8 4.14 32.06 -17.00
N LEU A 9 5.08 31.14 -16.84
CA LEU A 9 4.83 29.72 -17.13
C LEU A 9 4.16 29.10 -15.90
N ASN A 10 2.84 28.99 -15.96
CA ASN A 10 2.08 28.13 -15.07
C ASN A 10 2.22 26.69 -15.61
N THR A 11 3.20 25.93 -15.12
CA THR A 11 3.18 24.47 -15.24
C THR A 11 2.35 23.93 -14.08
N ALA A 12 1.05 23.83 -14.32
CA ALA A 12 0.13 23.11 -13.47
C ALA A 12 0.19 21.62 -13.83
N ASP A 13 1.21 20.92 -13.35
CA ASP A 13 1.17 19.46 -13.25
C ASP A 13 0.92 19.09 -11.79
N HIS A 14 -0.34 19.25 -11.39
CA HIS A 14 -0.88 18.65 -10.18
C HIS A 14 -0.94 17.14 -10.37
N ILE A 15 0.20 16.45 -10.25
CA ILE A 15 0.18 15.02 -9.93
C ILE A 15 -0.10 14.94 -8.43
N SER A 16 -1.38 14.90 -8.12
CA SER A 16 -1.93 14.58 -6.80
C SER A 16 -1.29 13.28 -6.32
N VAL A 17 -0.35 13.38 -5.37
CA VAL A 17 0.07 12.23 -4.58
C VAL A 17 -1.11 11.92 -3.65
N SER A 18 -2.05 11.13 -4.15
CA SER A 18 -3.12 10.57 -3.33
C SER A 18 -2.45 9.73 -2.26
N VAL A 19 -2.48 10.23 -1.02
CA VAL A 19 -2.22 9.42 0.17
C VAL A 19 -3.25 8.29 0.12
N ILE A 20 -2.82 7.08 -0.22
CA ILE A 20 -3.65 5.89 -0.11
C ILE A 20 -3.91 5.71 1.37
N GLN A 21 -5.06 6.21 1.81
CA GLN A 21 -5.59 5.97 3.13
C GLN A 21 -6.09 4.53 3.15
N SER A 22 -5.24 3.62 3.60
CA SER A 22 -5.61 2.25 3.92
C SER A 22 -6.76 2.29 4.95
N GLN A 23 -7.96 1.90 4.53
CA GLN A 23 -9.04 1.61 5.47
C GLN A 23 -8.70 0.30 6.18
N ALA A 24 -8.24 0.40 7.43
CA ALA A 24 -8.31 -0.71 8.36
C ALA A 24 -9.68 -0.66 9.03
N HIS A 25 -10.49 -1.68 8.78
CA HIS A 25 -11.72 -1.95 9.50
C HIS A 25 -11.34 -2.54 10.87
N THR A 26 -11.32 -1.70 11.90
CA THR A 26 -11.45 -2.15 13.30
C THR A 26 -12.31 -1.14 14.06
N SER A 27 -13.37 -1.66 14.68
CA SER A 27 -14.33 -0.93 15.49
C SER A 27 -13.69 -0.10 16.61
N GLN A 28 -14.40 0.99 16.96
CA GLN A 28 -14.16 1.94 18.06
C GLN A 28 -13.09 3.02 17.84
N VAL A 29 -13.58 4.24 17.60
CA VAL A 29 -12.81 5.49 17.58
C VAL A 29 -12.73 6.04 19.01
N PRO A 30 -11.54 6.28 19.59
CA PRO A 30 -11.41 7.14 20.76
C PRO A 30 -11.52 8.60 20.32
N GLN A 31 -12.52 9.30 20.81
CA GLN A 31 -12.73 10.72 20.57
C GLN A 31 -11.62 11.51 21.27
N LEU A 32 -10.69 12.12 20.52
CA LEU A 32 -9.62 12.95 21.08
C LEU A 32 -10.18 14.31 21.49
N ILE A 33 -10.27 14.51 22.81
CA ILE A 33 -10.59 15.78 23.46
C ILE A 33 -9.39 16.74 23.22
N PRO A 34 -9.61 18.03 22.91
CA PRO A 34 -8.53 19.01 22.84
C PRO A 34 -7.82 19.13 24.20
N ALA A 35 -6.57 18.66 24.27
CA ALA A 35 -5.76 18.76 25.47
C ALA A 35 -5.40 20.23 25.75
N ASN A 36 -5.84 20.70 26.92
CA ASN A 36 -5.48 21.95 27.55
C ASN A 36 -3.94 22.04 27.69
N PRO A 37 -3.25 23.11 27.24
CA PRO A 37 -1.79 23.18 27.29
C PRO A 37 -1.34 23.64 28.67
N SER A 38 -1.53 22.80 29.69
CA SER A 38 -0.99 23.03 31.04
C SER A 38 -0.49 21.74 31.66
N ALA A 39 0.48 21.08 31.03
CA ALA A 39 1.41 20.16 31.71
C ALA A 39 2.57 19.79 30.79
N GLY A 40 3.80 20.04 31.26
CA GLY A 40 4.96 19.19 31.00
C GLY A 40 5.36 18.92 29.55
N GLY A 41 5.94 19.91 28.88
CA GLY A 41 6.71 19.69 27.65
C GLY A 41 7.66 20.85 27.47
N GLY A 42 8.95 20.64 27.75
CA GLY A 42 10.00 21.66 27.72
C GLY A 42 9.91 22.51 26.47
N LYS A 43 9.36 23.72 26.64
CA LYS A 43 9.39 24.75 25.61
C LYS A 43 10.85 25.14 25.51
N ALA A 44 11.55 24.71 24.46
CA ALA A 44 12.77 25.39 24.07
C ALA A 44 12.36 26.86 23.87
N LEU A 45 12.76 27.71 24.81
CA LEU A 45 12.52 29.15 24.73
C LEU A 45 13.07 29.61 23.37
N PRO A 46 12.33 30.41 22.60
CA PRO A 46 12.88 30.98 21.38
C PRO A 46 14.17 31.71 21.77
N PRO A 47 15.30 31.53 21.05
CA PRO A 47 16.52 32.23 21.38
C PRO A 47 16.16 33.72 21.48
N SER A 48 16.41 34.28 22.65
CA SER A 48 16.22 35.68 22.98
C SER A 48 16.55 36.54 21.76
N LYS A 49 15.69 37.51 21.46
CA LYS A 49 15.85 38.52 20.40
C LYS A 49 17.09 39.38 20.66
N MET A 50 18.27 38.80 20.72
CA MET A 50 19.51 39.50 20.46
C MET A 50 19.42 39.89 18.99
N LYS A 51 19.21 41.18 18.73
CA LYS A 51 19.32 41.76 17.40
C LYS A 51 20.67 41.30 16.84
N LYS A 52 20.65 40.29 15.97
CA LYS A 52 21.84 39.95 15.19
C LYS A 52 22.22 41.24 14.46
N PRO A 53 23.47 41.72 14.57
CA PRO A 53 23.90 42.83 13.74
C PRO A 53 23.54 42.48 12.30
N SER A 54 22.96 43.44 11.57
CA SER A 54 22.58 43.26 10.18
C SER A 54 23.78 42.72 9.44
N ALA A 55 23.74 41.44 9.09
CA ALA A 55 24.83 40.82 8.35
C ALA A 55 24.96 41.59 7.05
N ASP A 56 26.12 42.19 6.84
CA ASP A 56 26.44 42.88 5.61
C ASP A 56 26.29 41.88 4.46
N LYS A 57 25.37 42.18 3.53
CA LYS A 57 24.99 41.26 2.45
C LYS A 57 26.14 41.05 1.46
N ASP A 58 27.10 41.96 1.44
CA ASP A 58 28.27 41.89 0.56
C ASP A 58 29.49 41.27 1.26
N SER A 59 29.37 40.88 2.53
CA SER A 59 30.44 40.17 3.23
C SER A 59 30.69 38.76 2.65
N ASP A 60 31.95 38.35 2.60
CA ASP A 60 32.34 37.01 2.16
C ASP A 60 31.72 35.91 3.03
N GLU A 61 31.54 36.18 4.32
CA GLU A 61 30.87 35.25 5.23
C GLU A 61 29.40 35.02 4.83
N TYR A 62 28.68 36.09 4.46
CA TYR A 62 27.32 35.98 3.95
C TYR A 62 27.28 35.15 2.66
N ARG A 63 28.17 35.42 1.70
CA ARG A 63 28.27 34.66 0.43
C ARG A 63 28.46 33.16 0.68
N GLN A 64 29.44 32.79 1.51
CA GLN A 64 29.70 31.38 1.84
C GLN A 64 28.51 30.71 2.53
N ARG A 65 27.80 31.41 3.43
CA ARG A 65 26.58 30.88 4.06
C ARG A 65 25.47 30.66 3.03
N ARG A 66 25.28 31.56 2.08
CA ARG A 66 24.28 31.44 1.01
C ARG A 66 24.61 30.30 0.04
N GLU A 67 25.87 30.17 -0.35
CA GLU A 67 26.34 29.08 -1.20
C GLU A 67 26.09 27.72 -0.53
N ARG A 68 26.47 27.56 0.74
CA ARG A 68 26.15 26.35 1.52
C ARG A 68 24.64 26.08 1.60
N ASN A 69 23.82 27.10 1.82
CA ASN A 69 22.37 26.93 1.86
C ASN A 69 21.79 26.52 0.51
N ASN A 70 22.26 27.13 -0.58
CA ASN A 70 21.84 26.78 -1.94
C ASN A 70 22.16 25.31 -2.26
N LEU A 71 23.35 24.84 -1.89
CA LEU A 71 23.74 23.43 -2.01
C LEU A 71 22.84 22.51 -1.15
N ALA A 72 22.57 22.90 0.09
CA ALA A 72 21.71 22.13 0.99
C ALA A 72 20.27 22.02 0.45
N VAL A 73 19.71 23.10 -0.08
CA VAL A 73 18.39 23.13 -0.71
C VAL A 73 18.37 22.24 -1.95
N LYS A 74 19.38 22.36 -2.83
CA LYS A 74 19.49 21.49 -4.01
C LYS A 74 19.55 20.02 -3.61
N LYS A 75 20.37 19.67 -2.61
CA LYS A 75 20.47 18.31 -2.07
C LYS A 75 19.14 17.82 -1.49
N SER A 76 18.45 18.65 -0.71
CA SER A 76 17.15 18.32 -0.12
C SER A 76 16.10 18.05 -1.21
N ARG A 77 16.01 18.93 -2.22
CA ARG A 77 15.08 18.75 -3.35
C ARG A 77 15.37 17.47 -4.13
N MET A 78 16.64 17.22 -4.46
CA MET A 78 17.04 16.00 -5.16
C MET A 78 16.69 14.76 -4.36
N ARG A 79 16.93 14.76 -3.04
CA ARG A 79 16.57 13.63 -2.16
C ARG A 79 15.06 13.39 -2.14
N SER A 80 14.25 14.43 -2.06
CA SER A 80 12.78 14.30 -2.10
C SER A 80 12.31 13.76 -3.46
N LYS A 81 12.89 14.24 -4.56
CA LYS A 81 12.59 13.73 -5.90
C LYS A 81 12.97 12.26 -6.05
N GLN A 82 14.17 11.88 -5.60
CA GLN A 82 14.63 10.50 -5.64
C GLN A 82 13.71 9.60 -4.83
N LYS A 83 13.34 10.00 -3.60
CA LYS A 83 12.41 9.22 -2.78
C LYS A 83 11.06 8.99 -3.45
N ALA A 84 10.53 10.01 -4.13
CA ALA A 84 9.28 9.87 -4.88
C ALA A 84 9.43 8.86 -6.04
N MET A 85 10.54 8.93 -6.79
CA MET A 85 10.84 7.97 -7.85
C MET A 85 11.01 6.54 -7.31
N ASP A 86 11.80 6.35 -6.24
CA ASP A 86 12.02 5.04 -5.63
C ASP A 86 10.71 4.43 -5.13
N THR A 87 9.83 5.26 -4.55
CA THR A 87 8.50 4.82 -4.10
C THR A 87 7.64 4.38 -5.29
N GLN A 88 7.64 5.14 -6.38
CA GLN A 88 6.91 4.77 -7.58
C GLN A 88 7.42 3.47 -8.20
N GLN A 89 8.75 3.31 -8.27
CA GLN A 89 9.36 2.07 -8.73
C GLN A 89 8.94 0.90 -7.84
N ARG A 90 9.00 1.06 -6.51
CA ARG A 90 8.60 0.01 -5.59
C ARG A 90 7.14 -0.38 -5.72
N VAL A 91 6.25 0.57 -5.97
CA VAL A 91 4.83 0.29 -6.25
C VAL A 91 4.68 -0.54 -7.52
N ASN A 92 5.43 -0.24 -8.58
CA ASN A 92 5.39 -1.00 -9.82
C ASN A 92 5.89 -2.43 -9.61
N GLU A 93 7.04 -2.61 -8.94
CA GLU A 93 7.58 -3.93 -8.60
C GLU A 93 6.57 -4.77 -7.80
N LEU A 94 5.89 -4.16 -6.83
CA LEU A 94 4.88 -4.85 -6.03
C LEU A 94 3.64 -5.24 -6.83
N LYS A 95 3.24 -4.43 -7.82
CA LYS A 95 2.13 -4.77 -8.72
C LYS A 95 2.47 -5.97 -9.59
N GLU A 96 3.64 -5.95 -10.23
CA GLU A 96 4.12 -7.06 -11.07
C GLU A 96 4.24 -8.36 -10.26
N GLU A 97 4.79 -8.29 -9.05
CA GLU A 97 4.89 -9.45 -8.17
C GLU A 97 3.51 -9.95 -7.73
N ASN A 98 2.56 -9.05 -7.45
CA ASN A 98 1.20 -9.45 -7.09
C ASN A 98 0.49 -10.15 -8.26
N GLU A 99 0.57 -9.61 -9.47
CA GLU A 99 0.01 -10.25 -10.68
C GLU A 99 0.61 -11.65 -10.90
N ARG A 100 1.93 -11.80 -10.71
CA ARG A 100 2.62 -13.09 -10.80
C ARG A 100 2.12 -14.09 -9.74
N LEU A 101 1.92 -13.64 -8.51
CA LEU A 101 1.41 -14.47 -7.43
C LEU A 101 -0.05 -14.87 -7.66
N GLU A 102 -0.90 -13.95 -8.10
CA GLU A 102 -2.30 -14.22 -8.47
C GLU A 102 -2.39 -15.27 -9.59
N ALA A 103 -1.54 -15.17 -10.63
CA ALA A 103 -1.46 -16.16 -11.68
C ALA A 103 -1.06 -17.55 -11.15
N LYS A 104 -0.10 -17.60 -10.22
CA LYS A 104 0.33 -18.86 -9.59
C LYS A 104 -0.78 -19.48 -8.74
N ILE A 105 -1.50 -18.67 -7.96
CA ILE A 105 -2.65 -19.12 -7.18
C ILE A 105 -3.70 -19.72 -8.11
N LYS A 106 -4.07 -19.00 -9.18
CA LYS A 106 -5.06 -19.46 -10.15
C LYS A 106 -4.69 -20.80 -10.80
N LEU A 107 -3.42 -20.96 -11.17
CA LEU A 107 -2.92 -22.23 -11.73
C LEU A 107 -3.08 -23.38 -10.73
N LEU A 108 -2.56 -23.22 -9.51
CA LEU A 108 -2.62 -24.25 -8.48
C LEU A 108 -4.08 -24.58 -8.09
N SER A 109 -4.96 -23.58 -8.03
CA SER A 109 -6.40 -23.81 -7.80
C SER A 109 -7.03 -24.65 -8.90
N LYS A 110 -6.64 -24.43 -10.17
CA LYS A 110 -7.12 -25.25 -11.29
C LYS A 110 -6.60 -26.69 -11.21
N GLU A 111 -5.31 -26.87 -10.90
CA GLU A 111 -4.72 -28.21 -10.72
C GLU A 111 -5.41 -28.98 -9.59
N LEU A 112 -5.69 -28.33 -8.46
CA LEU A 112 -6.44 -28.93 -7.35
C LEU A 112 -7.88 -29.28 -7.73
N SER A 113 -8.57 -28.43 -8.51
CA SER A 113 -9.91 -28.74 -9.00
C SER A 113 -9.89 -29.99 -9.87
N VAL A 114 -8.97 -30.07 -10.83
CA VAL A 114 -8.84 -31.22 -11.73
C VAL A 114 -8.59 -32.50 -10.93
N LEU A 115 -7.68 -32.47 -9.95
CA LEU A 115 -7.44 -33.63 -9.09
C LEU A 115 -8.69 -34.02 -8.29
N LYS A 116 -9.38 -33.04 -7.69
CA LYS A 116 -10.61 -33.29 -6.94
C LYS A 116 -11.68 -33.92 -7.82
N ASP A 117 -11.89 -33.38 -9.02
CA ASP A 117 -12.89 -33.87 -9.97
C ASP A 117 -12.57 -35.31 -10.40
N LEU A 118 -11.29 -35.62 -10.66
CA LEU A 118 -10.84 -36.98 -10.98
C LEU A 118 -11.09 -37.98 -9.84
N PHE A 119 -10.82 -37.60 -8.59
CA PHE A 119 -11.10 -38.45 -7.43
C PHE A 119 -12.59 -38.69 -7.23
N LEU A 120 -13.42 -37.66 -7.42
CA LEU A 120 -14.88 -37.78 -7.30
C LEU A 120 -15.46 -38.64 -8.41
N GLU A 121 -15.00 -38.48 -9.65
CA GLU A 121 -15.42 -39.31 -10.78
C GLU A 121 -15.06 -40.78 -10.54
N HIS A 122 -13.84 -41.08 -10.09
CA HIS A 122 -13.44 -42.45 -9.76
C HIS A 122 -14.26 -43.05 -8.60
N ALA A 123 -14.54 -42.26 -7.55
CA ALA A 123 -15.35 -42.72 -6.42
C ALA A 123 -16.81 -43.01 -6.83
N HIS A 124 -17.37 -42.19 -7.73
CA HIS A 124 -18.72 -42.41 -8.26
C HIS A 124 -18.79 -43.66 -9.15
N ASN A 125 -17.82 -43.85 -10.04
CA ASN A 125 -17.71 -45.07 -10.84
C ASN A 125 -17.52 -46.34 -9.99
N LEU A 126 -16.85 -46.23 -8.83
CA LEU A 126 -16.71 -47.36 -7.89
C LEU A 126 -18.04 -47.69 -7.19
N ALA A 127 -18.85 -46.68 -6.86
CA ALA A 127 -20.16 -46.87 -6.24
C ALA A 127 -21.19 -47.48 -7.21
N ASP A 128 -21.17 -47.08 -8.49
CA ASP A 128 -22.07 -47.61 -9.51
C ASP A 128 -21.79 -49.07 -9.90
N ASN A 129 -20.55 -49.55 -9.70
CA ASN A 129 -20.17 -50.94 -9.99
C ASN A 129 -20.50 -51.92 -8.84
N VAL A 130 -21.08 -51.43 -7.74
CA VAL A 130 -21.65 -52.24 -6.66
C VAL A 130 -23.18 -52.20 -6.81
N GLN A 131 -23.72 -53.01 -7.73
CA GLN A 131 -25.17 -53.24 -7.77
C GLN A 131 -25.63 -53.79 -6.40
N PRO A 132 -26.75 -53.29 -5.84
CA PRO A 132 -27.36 -53.94 -4.68
C PRO A 132 -27.77 -55.36 -5.08
N PRO A 133 -27.55 -56.38 -4.22
CA PRO A 133 -28.06 -57.72 -4.49
C PRO A 133 -29.58 -57.61 -4.63
N THR A 134 -30.09 -58.07 -5.77
CA THR A 134 -31.53 -58.20 -6.00
C THR A 134 -32.10 -59.12 -4.92
N GLU A 135 -32.81 -58.56 -3.94
CA GLU A 135 -33.61 -59.32 -2.99
C GLU A 135 -34.74 -60.01 -3.75
N ASN A 136 -34.52 -61.27 -4.15
CA ASN A 136 -35.60 -62.20 -4.48
C ASN A 136 -36.23 -62.66 -3.16
N VAL A 137 -37.21 -61.89 -2.67
CA VAL A 137 -38.12 -62.37 -1.62
C VAL A 137 -39.16 -63.28 -2.27
N SER A 138 -38.82 -64.55 -2.45
CA SER A 138 -39.80 -65.62 -2.63
C SER A 138 -40.02 -66.32 -1.30
N GLU A 139 -40.64 -65.59 -0.37
CA GLU A 139 -41.17 -66.14 0.88
C GLU A 139 -42.57 -66.66 0.59
N SER A 140 -42.66 -67.95 0.27
CA SER A 140 -43.90 -68.70 0.30
C SER A 140 -43.62 -70.05 0.94
N ASP A 141 -43.37 -69.99 2.25
CA ASP A 141 -43.36 -71.16 3.12
C ASP A 141 -44.80 -71.62 3.41
N ASN A 142 -44.96 -72.93 3.27
CA ASN A 142 -46.06 -73.74 3.74
C ASN A 142 -46.60 -73.33 5.12
N LYS A 143 -47.93 -73.29 5.26
CA LYS A 143 -48.56 -73.69 6.52
C LYS A 143 -49.92 -74.37 6.31
N LEU A 144 -49.92 -75.67 6.62
CA LEU A 144 -51.06 -76.54 6.94
C LEU A 144 -52.20 -75.78 7.66
N THR A 145 -53.45 -75.94 7.21
CA THR A 145 -54.57 -76.60 7.93
C THR A 145 -55.68 -76.91 6.93
#